data_AF-A0A9X9WUD0-F1
#
_entry.id   AF-A0A9X9WUD0-F1
#
_cell.length_a   1.000
_cell.length_b   1.000
_cell.length_c   1.000
_cell.angle_alpha   90.00
_cell.angle_beta   90.00
_cell.angle_gamma   90.00
#
_symmetry.space_group_name_H-M   'P 1'
#
loop_
_entity.id
_entity.type
_entity.pdbx_description
1 polymer ?
#
loop_
_entity_poly.entity_id
_entity_poly.type
_entity_poly.pdbx_seq_one_letter_code
_entity_poly.pdbx_strand_id
1 'polypeptide(L)'
;MAAATPANVLGDFSGVTSTDGRHTATFRREGDRYVIRTDGPGGAVADFTITETFGADPLQQYLLLFPDGRRQALPWAWDTRLREEGGQRWFHLMAQEPLPTNDPLHWTGREQTWNFMCASCHSTGLVRGYDEATDRYETTWTEISVGCESCHGPGAAHVAWAQPGARKDDSHRALLVRLRDRSGGAWRFVADDPRAPMTGSTQLVDELCVRPGSRPGSSLSSVSNHQPRMPPPSSMRPADPSSTV
;
A
#
# COMPACT_ATOMS: atom_id res chain seq x y z
N MET A 1 -9.39 3.84 1.13
CA MET A 1 -9.41 3.65 2.60
C MET A 1 -10.42 4.57 3.22
N ALA A 2 -10.93 4.24 4.39
CA ALA A 2 -11.80 5.11 5.18
C ALA A 2 -11.62 4.82 6.68
N ALA A 3 -12.07 5.75 7.54
CA ALA A 3 -12.12 5.47 8.98
C ALA A 3 -13.07 4.28 9.25
N ALA A 4 -12.72 3.43 10.21
CA ALA A 4 -13.53 2.29 10.62
C ALA A 4 -14.77 2.75 11.41
N THR A 5 -15.85 3.03 10.68
CA THR A 5 -17.15 3.46 11.22
C THR A 5 -18.24 2.47 10.80
N PRO A 6 -19.43 2.52 11.43
CA PRO A 6 -20.58 1.69 10.99
C PRO A 6 -20.95 1.83 9.52
N ALA A 7 -20.64 2.97 8.88
CA ALA A 7 -20.92 3.18 7.47
C ALA A 7 -19.87 2.54 6.54
N ASN A 8 -18.66 2.26 7.05
CA ASN A 8 -17.52 1.85 6.23
C ASN A 8 -17.07 0.41 6.49
N VAL A 9 -17.46 -0.19 7.62
CA VAL A 9 -17.11 -1.58 7.96
C VAL A 9 -18.14 -2.54 7.39
N LEU A 10 -17.67 -3.43 6.52
CA LEU A 10 -18.48 -4.45 5.85
C LEU A 10 -18.39 -5.82 6.52
N GLY A 11 -17.34 -6.06 7.32
CA GLY A 11 -17.09 -7.34 7.97
C GLY A 11 -17.98 -7.63 9.17
N ASP A 12 -18.13 -8.92 9.48
CA ASP A 12 -18.87 -9.38 10.65
C ASP A 12 -18.03 -9.24 11.94
N PHE A 13 -18.39 -8.28 12.78
CA PHE A 13 -17.81 -8.03 14.11
C PHE A 13 -18.80 -8.39 15.25
N SER A 14 -19.64 -9.39 15.05
CA SER A 14 -20.62 -9.85 16.06
C SER A 14 -20.00 -10.61 17.25
N GLY A 15 -18.67 -10.78 17.29
CA GLY A 15 -17.99 -11.66 18.25
C GLY A 15 -17.55 -12.99 17.65
N VAL A 16 -17.49 -13.08 16.32
CA VAL A 16 -17.14 -14.31 15.59
C VAL A 16 -15.65 -14.62 15.72
N THR A 17 -15.33 -15.89 15.95
CA THR A 17 -13.96 -16.41 15.81
C THR A 17 -13.83 -17.13 14.49
N SER A 18 -12.77 -16.82 13.75
CA SER A 18 -12.46 -17.47 12.47
C SER A 18 -11.08 -18.08 12.53
N THR A 19 -10.98 -19.29 11.98
CA THR A 19 -9.73 -20.00 11.77
C THR A 19 -9.61 -20.30 10.29
N ASP A 20 -8.51 -19.87 9.69
CA ASP A 20 -8.20 -20.13 8.29
C ASP A 20 -6.74 -20.56 8.17
N GLY A 21 -6.55 -21.81 7.75
CA GLY A 21 -5.26 -22.49 7.80
C GLY A 21 -4.64 -22.46 9.20
N ARG A 22 -3.51 -21.76 9.35
CA ARG A 22 -2.72 -21.69 10.58
C ARG A 22 -3.13 -20.55 11.52
N HIS A 23 -4.00 -19.66 11.06
CA HIS A 23 -4.28 -18.41 11.78
C HIS A 23 -5.67 -18.44 12.40
N THR A 24 -5.77 -17.85 13.58
CA THR A 24 -7.04 -17.67 14.29
C THR A 24 -7.17 -16.23 14.76
N ALA A 25 -8.35 -15.65 14.58
CA ALA A 25 -8.69 -14.34 15.12
C ALA A 25 -10.15 -14.27 15.55
N THR A 26 -10.44 -13.42 16.53
CA THR A 26 -11.80 -13.09 16.95
C THR A 26 -12.11 -11.64 16.60
N PHE A 27 -13.23 -11.40 15.92
CA PHE A 27 -13.68 -10.10 15.44
C PHE A 27 -14.91 -9.67 16.22
N ARG A 28 -14.82 -8.53 16.90
CA ARG A 28 -15.91 -8.02 17.74
C ARG A 28 -16.04 -6.52 17.71
N ARG A 29 -17.23 -6.03 18.00
CA ARG A 29 -17.52 -4.61 18.19
C ARG A 29 -17.62 -4.29 19.69
N GLU A 30 -16.93 -3.25 20.13
CA GLU A 30 -16.94 -2.75 21.51
C GLU A 30 -17.43 -1.28 21.51
N GLY A 31 -18.72 -1.08 21.74
CA GLY A 31 -19.35 0.24 21.55
C GLY A 31 -19.23 0.68 20.08
N ASP A 32 -18.52 1.77 19.83
CA ASP A 32 -18.26 2.28 18.47
C ASP A 32 -16.93 1.80 17.87
N ARG A 33 -16.18 0.98 18.60
CA ARG A 33 -14.87 0.47 18.16
C ARG A 33 -14.99 -0.92 17.56
N TYR A 34 -14.16 -1.18 16.56
CA TYR A 34 -13.97 -2.50 15.97
C TYR A 34 -12.66 -3.08 16.49
N VAL A 35 -12.71 -4.32 16.98
CA VAL A 35 -11.60 -4.97 17.67
C VAL A 35 -11.33 -6.33 17.06
N ILE A 36 -10.05 -6.62 16.83
CA ILE A 36 -9.54 -7.95 16.50
C ILE A 36 -8.74 -8.50 17.69
N ARG A 37 -8.97 -9.76 18.04
CA ARG A 37 -8.10 -10.53 18.93
C ARG A 37 -7.26 -11.48 18.11
N THR A 38 -5.94 -11.30 18.11
CA THR A 38 -5.00 -12.13 17.34
C THR A 38 -3.60 -12.05 17.98
N ASP A 39 -2.65 -12.85 17.50
CA ASP A 39 -1.27 -12.78 17.95
C ASP A 39 -0.64 -11.43 17.60
N GLY A 40 0.13 -10.85 18.52
CA GLY A 40 0.70 -9.51 18.39
C GLY A 40 2.21 -9.49 18.27
N PRO A 41 2.83 -8.32 18.50
CA PRO A 41 4.28 -8.22 18.61
C PRO A 41 4.80 -9.21 19.67
N GLY A 42 5.76 -10.05 19.31
CA GLY A 42 6.29 -11.10 20.21
C GLY A 42 5.40 -12.33 20.39
N GLY A 43 4.27 -12.45 19.67
CA GLY A 43 3.43 -13.64 19.60
C GLY A 43 2.37 -13.76 20.70
N ALA A 44 2.28 -12.80 21.61
CA ALA A 44 1.22 -12.78 22.61
C ALA A 44 -0.12 -12.42 21.95
N VAL A 45 -1.16 -13.21 22.22
CA VAL A 45 -2.52 -12.92 21.77
C VAL A 45 -3.07 -11.75 22.57
N ALA A 46 -3.47 -10.70 21.86
CA ALA A 46 -4.01 -9.48 22.46
C ALA A 46 -5.13 -8.90 21.61
N ASP A 47 -5.80 -7.89 22.15
CA ASP A 47 -6.87 -7.16 21.50
C ASP A 47 -6.33 -5.88 20.89
N PHE A 48 -6.68 -5.63 19.63
CA PHE A 48 -6.24 -4.47 18.89
C PHE A 48 -7.42 -3.75 18.24
N THR A 49 -7.45 -2.42 18.39
CA THR A 49 -8.49 -1.58 17.79
C THR A 49 -8.16 -1.32 16.33
N ILE A 50 -9.12 -1.60 15.45
CA ILE A 50 -9.06 -1.26 14.04
C ILE A 50 -9.42 0.21 13.86
N THR A 51 -8.58 0.93 13.12
CA THR A 51 -8.70 2.38 12.93
C THR A 51 -9.22 2.73 11.54
N GLU A 52 -8.86 1.96 10.51
CA GLU A 52 -9.26 2.21 9.13
C GLU A 52 -9.67 0.92 8.39
N THR A 53 -10.50 1.07 7.37
CA THR A 53 -10.79 0.05 6.35
C THR A 53 -9.95 0.29 5.10
N PHE A 54 -9.55 -0.79 4.44
CA PHE A 54 -8.72 -0.80 3.24
C PHE A 54 -9.29 -1.81 2.22
N GLY A 55 -9.56 -1.36 1.00
CA GLY A 55 -10.31 -2.17 0.02
C GLY A 55 -11.83 -2.05 0.18
N ALA A 56 -12.54 -2.58 -0.80
CA ALA A 56 -14.01 -2.59 -0.85
C ALA A 56 -14.48 -3.89 -1.52
N ASP A 57 -14.36 -4.01 -2.84
CA ASP A 57 -14.71 -5.22 -3.59
C ASP A 57 -13.48 -5.76 -4.34
N PRO A 58 -13.24 -7.09 -4.37
CA PRO A 58 -14.04 -8.19 -3.78
C PRO A 58 -13.71 -8.50 -2.31
N LEU A 59 -12.85 -7.69 -1.67
CA LEU A 59 -12.46 -7.87 -0.29
C LEU A 59 -12.23 -6.53 0.41
N GLN A 60 -12.49 -6.52 1.72
CA GLN A 60 -12.16 -5.43 2.63
C GLN A 60 -11.20 -5.92 3.71
N GLN A 61 -10.01 -5.33 3.74
CA GLN A 61 -9.02 -5.42 4.80
C GLN A 61 -9.15 -4.26 5.79
N TYR A 62 -8.34 -4.32 6.85
CA TYR A 62 -8.39 -3.40 7.97
C TYR A 62 -6.97 -2.99 8.39
N LEU A 63 -6.83 -1.76 8.85
CA LEU A 63 -5.57 -1.22 9.36
C LEU A 63 -5.68 -0.89 10.85
N LEU A 64 -4.53 -0.93 11.52
CA LEU A 64 -4.37 -0.48 12.91
C LEU A 64 -3.24 0.53 13.01
N LEU A 65 -3.44 1.57 13.80
CA LEU A 65 -2.42 2.56 14.10
C LEU A 65 -1.64 2.20 15.38
N PHE A 66 -0.34 2.00 15.25
CA PHE A 66 0.57 1.82 16.38
C PHE A 66 1.02 3.17 16.96
N PRO A 67 1.47 3.20 18.24
CA PRO A 67 1.94 4.42 18.90
C PRO A 67 3.17 5.09 18.25
N ASP A 68 3.91 4.38 17.41
CA ASP A 68 5.04 4.88 16.63
C ASP A 68 4.62 5.44 15.24
N GLY A 69 3.31 5.48 14.97
CA GLY A 69 2.74 6.00 13.74
C GLY A 69 2.66 5.00 12.58
N ARG A 70 3.14 3.76 12.78
CA ARG A 70 2.94 2.68 11.80
C ARG A 70 1.47 2.33 11.70
N ARG A 71 0.95 2.30 10.48
CA ARG A 71 -0.33 1.70 10.14
C ARG A 71 -0.06 0.29 9.64
N GLN A 72 -0.46 -0.72 10.40
CA GLN A 72 -0.27 -2.11 10.04
C GLN A 72 -1.48 -2.65 9.31
N ALA A 73 -1.26 -3.27 8.14
CA ALA A 73 -2.28 -3.95 7.38
C ALA A 73 -2.48 -5.37 7.90
N LEU A 74 -3.71 -5.68 8.33
CA LEU A 74 -4.06 -7.03 8.74
C LEU A 74 -4.11 -7.96 7.53
N PRO A 75 -3.58 -9.19 7.66
CA PRO A 75 -3.72 -10.25 6.68
C PRO A 75 -5.10 -10.92 6.75
N TRP A 76 -5.97 -10.51 7.66
CA TRP A 76 -7.38 -10.88 7.69
C TRP A 76 -8.21 -9.93 6.82
N ALA A 77 -8.99 -10.49 5.91
CA ALA A 77 -9.89 -9.77 5.04
C ALA A 77 -11.32 -10.33 5.14
N TRP A 78 -12.29 -9.46 4.93
CA TRP A 78 -13.68 -9.84 4.72
C TRP A 78 -13.95 -9.98 3.22
N ASP A 79 -14.46 -11.12 2.80
CA ASP A 79 -14.92 -11.37 1.43
C ASP A 79 -16.26 -10.67 1.23
N THR A 80 -16.29 -9.59 0.46
CA THR A 80 -17.49 -8.74 0.29
C THR A 80 -18.43 -9.26 -0.77
N ARG A 81 -18.04 -10.28 -1.52
CA ARG A 81 -18.88 -10.90 -2.55
C ARG A 81 -20.16 -11.45 -1.94
N LEU A 82 -21.13 -11.73 -2.81
CA LEU A 82 -22.40 -12.31 -2.41
C LEU A 82 -22.20 -13.72 -1.84
N ARG A 83 -23.11 -14.16 -0.97
CA ARG A 83 -22.96 -15.45 -0.26
C ARG A 83 -23.02 -16.63 -1.23
N GLU A 84 -23.82 -16.52 -2.28
CA GLU A 84 -23.93 -17.47 -3.38
C GLU A 84 -22.64 -17.60 -4.22
N GLU A 85 -21.78 -16.57 -4.22
CA GLU A 85 -20.43 -16.62 -4.83
C GLU A 85 -19.37 -17.13 -3.84
N GLY A 86 -19.81 -17.54 -2.65
CA GLY A 86 -18.98 -17.95 -1.54
C GLY A 86 -18.44 -16.78 -0.70
N GLY A 87 -18.94 -15.55 -0.84
CA GLY A 87 -18.50 -14.42 -0.03
C GLY A 87 -19.12 -14.38 1.37
N GLN A 88 -19.09 -13.19 1.98
CA GLN A 88 -19.59 -12.90 3.33
C GLN A 88 -18.93 -13.78 4.41
N ARG A 89 -17.59 -13.83 4.39
CA ARG A 89 -16.77 -14.57 5.37
C ARG A 89 -15.42 -13.91 5.60
N TRP A 90 -14.85 -14.18 6.77
CA TRP A 90 -13.44 -13.89 7.06
C TRP A 90 -12.53 -14.92 6.41
N PHE A 91 -11.40 -14.47 5.88
CA PHE A 91 -10.33 -15.33 5.39
C PHE A 91 -8.97 -14.67 5.62
N HIS A 92 -7.91 -15.48 5.63
CA HIS A 92 -6.55 -15.04 5.82
C HIS A 92 -5.80 -15.04 4.48
N LEU A 93 -5.22 -13.91 4.10
CA LEU A 93 -4.52 -13.71 2.82
C LEU A 93 -3.30 -14.61 2.64
N MET A 94 -2.76 -15.11 3.74
CA MET A 94 -1.59 -16.00 3.78
C MET A 94 -1.87 -17.23 4.64
N ALA A 95 -3.06 -17.83 4.51
CA ALA A 95 -3.59 -18.85 5.45
C ALA A 95 -2.63 -20.01 5.78
N GLN A 96 -1.75 -20.40 4.85
CA GLN A 96 -0.86 -21.54 5.01
C GLN A 96 0.55 -21.19 5.50
N GLU A 97 0.88 -19.89 5.52
CA GLU A 97 2.22 -19.43 5.85
C GLU A 97 2.42 -19.38 7.37
N PRO A 98 3.54 -19.89 7.91
CA PRO A 98 3.76 -19.96 9.34
C PRO A 98 4.01 -18.59 10.00
N LEU A 99 4.28 -17.54 9.22
CA LEU A 99 4.50 -16.13 9.61
C LEU A 99 4.91 -15.93 11.07
N PRO A 100 6.11 -16.39 11.48
CA PRO A 100 6.57 -16.18 12.84
C PRO A 100 6.67 -14.69 13.15
N THR A 101 6.60 -14.31 14.43
CA THR A 101 6.44 -12.89 14.82
C THR A 101 7.64 -11.98 14.51
N ASN A 102 8.79 -12.56 14.17
CA ASN A 102 9.98 -11.86 13.67
C ASN A 102 10.09 -11.86 12.14
N ASP A 103 9.13 -12.46 11.43
CA ASP A 103 9.06 -12.45 9.98
C ASP A 103 8.66 -11.05 9.47
N PRO A 104 9.35 -10.49 8.47
CA PRO A 104 8.97 -9.22 7.87
C PRO A 104 7.52 -9.19 7.34
N LEU A 105 6.97 -10.34 6.93
CA LEU A 105 5.59 -10.53 6.43
C LEU A 105 4.58 -10.81 7.55
N HIS A 106 5.02 -11.03 8.79
CA HIS A 106 4.08 -11.03 9.92
C HIS A 106 3.35 -9.68 9.97
N TRP A 107 2.09 -9.66 10.43
CA TRP A 107 1.28 -8.44 10.35
C TRP A 107 1.83 -7.27 11.18
N THR A 108 2.71 -7.53 12.14
CA THR A 108 3.46 -6.52 12.90
C THR A 108 4.81 -6.17 12.29
N GLY A 109 5.19 -6.84 11.21
CA GLY A 109 6.44 -6.66 10.47
C GLY A 109 6.38 -5.51 9.46
N ARG A 110 7.55 -5.16 8.93
CA ARG A 110 7.73 -3.99 8.05
C ARG A 110 7.04 -4.12 6.70
N GLU A 111 6.94 -5.33 6.15
CA GLU A 111 6.28 -5.55 4.85
C GLU A 111 4.76 -5.46 4.96
N GLN A 112 4.22 -5.40 6.18
CA GLN A 112 2.82 -5.14 6.47
C GLN A 112 2.56 -3.69 6.92
N THR A 113 3.60 -2.85 6.95
CA THR A 113 3.46 -1.41 7.23
C THR A 113 2.91 -0.67 6.01
N TRP A 114 1.65 -0.26 6.08
CA TRP A 114 0.93 0.46 5.03
C TRP A 114 1.64 1.75 4.62
N ASN A 115 2.19 2.51 5.57
CA ASN A 115 2.92 3.77 5.29
C ASN A 115 4.09 3.54 4.31
N PHE A 116 4.75 2.40 4.43
CA PHE A 116 5.89 2.01 3.62
C PHE A 116 5.42 1.41 2.28
N MET A 117 4.58 0.37 2.35
CA MET A 117 4.27 -0.50 1.21
C MET A 117 3.12 -0.02 0.33
N CYS A 118 2.15 0.69 0.90
CA CYS A 118 0.86 0.89 0.25
C CYS A 118 0.53 2.37 0.03
N ALA A 119 0.96 3.24 0.94
CA ALA A 119 0.53 4.63 1.00
C ALA A 119 0.79 5.40 -0.30
N SER A 120 1.94 5.18 -0.95
CA SER A 120 2.29 5.92 -2.18
C SER A 120 1.34 5.66 -3.34
N CYS A 121 0.67 4.50 -3.34
CA CYS A 121 -0.27 4.10 -4.38
C CYS A 121 -1.73 4.28 -3.94
N HIS A 122 -1.99 4.36 -2.64
CA HIS A 122 -3.34 4.39 -2.07
C HIS A 122 -3.65 5.71 -1.33
N SER A 123 -2.98 6.79 -1.70
CA SER A 123 -3.25 8.15 -1.19
C SER A 123 -2.92 9.23 -2.22
N THR A 124 -3.37 10.44 -1.94
CA THR A 124 -3.09 11.65 -2.74
C THR A 124 -2.32 12.64 -1.89
N GLY A 125 -1.31 13.29 -2.46
CA GLY A 125 -0.50 14.28 -1.74
C GLY A 125 0.25 13.69 -0.55
N LEU A 126 0.73 12.45 -0.66
CA LEU A 126 1.41 11.74 0.43
C LEU A 126 2.68 12.45 0.89
N VAL A 127 2.78 12.66 2.19
CA VAL A 127 4.04 12.86 2.91
C VAL A 127 4.23 11.65 3.82
N ARG A 128 5.21 10.78 3.48
CA ARG A 128 5.45 9.57 4.27
C ARG A 128 5.88 9.88 5.71
N GLY A 129 6.67 10.93 5.91
CA GLY A 129 7.08 11.39 7.24
C GLY A 129 7.85 10.34 8.05
N TYR A 130 8.72 9.56 7.41
CA TYR A 130 9.54 8.58 8.14
C TYR A 130 10.77 9.26 8.76
N ASP A 131 10.96 9.07 10.06
CA ASP A 131 12.13 9.49 10.82
C ASP A 131 13.00 8.26 11.13
N GLU A 132 14.21 8.22 10.57
CA GLU A 132 15.15 7.11 10.73
C GLU A 132 15.75 7.03 12.14
N ALA A 133 15.97 8.17 12.79
CA ALA A 133 16.62 8.23 14.11
C ALA A 133 15.70 7.69 15.21
N THR A 134 14.40 7.86 15.06
CA THR A 134 13.38 7.45 16.03
C THR A 134 12.54 6.25 15.56
N ASP A 135 12.74 5.81 14.31
CA ASP A 135 12.02 4.72 13.64
C ASP A 135 10.50 4.89 13.68
N ARG A 136 10.04 6.11 13.34
CA ARG A 136 8.64 6.55 13.45
C ARG A 136 8.08 7.08 12.15
N TYR A 137 6.75 7.09 12.05
CA TYR A 137 6.01 7.66 10.93
C TYR A 137 5.08 8.79 11.37
N GLU A 138 5.22 9.95 10.74
CA GLU A 138 4.26 11.06 10.79
C GLU A 138 3.58 11.22 9.43
N THR A 139 2.99 10.13 8.94
CA THR A 139 2.42 10.08 7.59
C THR A 139 1.16 10.93 7.50
N THR A 140 1.14 11.84 6.51
CA THR A 140 -0.01 12.68 6.15
C THR A 140 -0.31 12.56 4.65
N TRP A 141 -1.53 12.91 4.27
CA TRP A 141 -2.01 12.94 2.89
C TRP A 141 -3.11 14.00 2.76
N THR A 142 -3.34 14.50 1.55
CA THR A 142 -4.42 15.48 1.29
C THR A 142 -5.76 14.79 1.11
N GLU A 143 -5.77 13.62 0.48
CA GLU A 143 -6.96 12.80 0.31
C GLU A 143 -6.64 11.32 0.56
N ILE A 144 -7.60 10.65 1.21
CA ILE A 144 -7.52 9.22 1.47
C ILE A 144 -7.95 8.48 0.20
N SER A 145 -7.05 7.71 -0.42
CA SER A 145 -7.18 7.06 -1.76
C SER A 145 -6.64 7.90 -2.94
N VAL A 146 -6.78 7.36 -4.16
CA VAL A 146 -6.29 7.95 -5.42
C VAL A 146 -7.30 8.95 -5.95
N GLY A 147 -7.03 10.23 -5.73
CA GLY A 147 -7.86 11.35 -6.15
C GLY A 147 -7.42 11.95 -7.49
N CYS A 148 -8.10 13.01 -7.89
CA CYS A 148 -7.82 13.71 -9.15
C CYS A 148 -6.34 14.17 -9.21
N GLU A 149 -5.83 14.70 -8.10
CA GLU A 149 -4.50 15.28 -8.02
C GLU A 149 -3.37 14.24 -8.07
N SER A 150 -3.65 12.96 -7.82
CA SER A 150 -2.67 11.88 -7.99
C SER A 150 -2.16 11.85 -9.44
N CYS A 151 -3.06 12.00 -10.40
CA CYS A 151 -2.75 12.02 -11.82
C CYS A 151 -2.55 13.45 -12.36
N HIS A 152 -3.40 14.40 -11.94
CA HIS A 152 -3.42 15.76 -12.51
C HIS A 152 -2.48 16.76 -11.81
N GLY A 153 -1.83 16.35 -10.72
CA GLY A 153 -1.05 17.25 -9.86
C GLY A 153 -1.94 18.17 -9.01
N PRO A 154 -1.34 18.99 -8.14
CA PRO A 154 -2.08 19.93 -7.28
C PRO A 154 -3.03 20.84 -8.08
N GLY A 155 -4.30 20.85 -7.69
CA GLY A 155 -5.40 21.55 -8.37
C GLY A 155 -5.68 22.96 -7.83
N ALA A 156 -4.97 23.41 -6.78
CA ALA A 156 -5.23 24.70 -6.14
C ALA A 156 -5.21 25.89 -7.12
N ALA A 157 -4.22 25.92 -8.02
CA ALA A 157 -4.12 26.96 -9.04
C ALA A 157 -5.26 26.88 -10.07
N HIS A 158 -5.68 25.66 -10.45
CA HIS A 158 -6.82 25.42 -11.31
C HIS A 158 -8.13 25.91 -10.68
N VAL A 159 -8.37 25.64 -9.39
CA VAL A 159 -9.55 26.11 -8.67
C VAL A 159 -9.58 27.64 -8.61
N ALA A 160 -8.44 28.29 -8.31
CA ALA A 160 -8.34 29.75 -8.33
C ALA A 160 -8.57 30.33 -9.73
N TRP A 161 -7.98 29.71 -10.76
CA TRP A 161 -8.23 30.05 -12.15
C TRP A 161 -9.70 29.89 -12.52
N ALA A 162 -10.43 28.91 -11.98
CA ALA A 162 -11.83 28.65 -12.32
C ALA A 162 -12.80 29.69 -11.76
N GLN A 163 -12.41 30.44 -10.72
CA GLN A 163 -13.27 31.45 -10.08
C GLN A 163 -13.74 32.55 -11.05
N PRO A 164 -14.92 33.14 -10.82
CA PRO A 164 -15.37 34.33 -11.54
C PRO A 164 -14.37 35.48 -11.39
N GLY A 165 -14.11 36.22 -12.48
CA GLY A 165 -13.18 37.37 -12.47
C GLY A 165 -11.69 37.02 -12.54
N ALA A 166 -11.31 35.74 -12.45
CA ALA A 166 -9.93 35.32 -12.69
C ALA A 166 -9.52 35.52 -14.17
N ARG A 167 -8.25 35.86 -14.40
CA ARG A 167 -7.67 35.99 -15.75
C ARG A 167 -7.60 34.60 -16.40
N LYS A 168 -8.26 34.42 -17.56
CA LYS A 168 -8.43 33.12 -18.25
C LYS A 168 -7.48 32.92 -19.44
N ASP A 169 -6.38 33.65 -19.48
CA ASP A 169 -5.44 33.62 -20.60
C ASP A 169 -4.44 32.46 -20.54
N ASP A 170 -4.34 31.78 -19.40
CA ASP A 170 -3.61 30.52 -19.33
C ASP A 170 -4.38 29.42 -20.08
N SER A 171 -3.84 29.04 -21.25
CA SER A 171 -4.40 27.96 -22.04
C SER A 171 -4.43 26.64 -21.26
N HIS A 172 -3.49 26.42 -20.32
CA HIS A 172 -3.39 25.23 -19.47
C HIS A 172 -4.42 25.22 -18.33
N ARG A 173 -5.22 26.29 -18.19
CA ARG A 173 -6.24 26.42 -17.14
C ARG A 173 -5.65 26.27 -15.74
N ALA A 174 -4.40 26.70 -15.56
CA ALA A 174 -3.60 26.55 -14.36
C ALA A 174 -3.41 25.12 -13.86
N LEU A 175 -3.55 24.11 -14.73
CA LEU A 175 -3.16 22.73 -14.43
C LEU A 175 -1.68 22.53 -14.74
N LEU A 176 -0.98 21.89 -13.79
CA LEU A 176 0.43 21.53 -13.95
C LEU A 176 0.63 20.42 -15.00
N VAL A 177 -0.31 19.49 -15.12
CA VAL A 177 -0.22 18.36 -16.04
C VAL A 177 -1.40 18.37 -17.01
N ARG A 178 -1.09 18.25 -18.30
CA ARG A 178 -2.08 18.08 -19.36
C ARG A 178 -2.10 16.64 -19.84
N LEU A 179 -3.11 15.89 -19.43
CA LEU A 179 -3.26 14.49 -19.87
C LEU A 179 -3.88 14.34 -21.27
N ARG A 180 -4.36 15.42 -21.89
CA ARG A 180 -4.88 15.36 -23.26
C ARG A 180 -3.72 15.34 -24.23
N ASP A 181 -3.54 14.21 -24.91
CA ASP A 181 -2.61 14.11 -26.02
C ASP A 181 -3.06 15.05 -27.15
N ARG A 182 -2.16 15.94 -27.56
CA ARG A 182 -2.37 16.89 -28.65
C ARG A 182 -1.56 16.55 -29.89
N SER A 183 -0.72 15.51 -29.81
CA SER A 183 0.11 15.03 -30.92
C SER A 183 -0.62 14.05 -31.84
N GLY A 184 -1.92 13.78 -31.59
CA GLY A 184 -2.76 12.97 -32.46
C GLY A 184 -2.55 11.46 -32.31
N GLY A 185 -1.87 11.04 -31.22
CA GLY A 185 -1.69 9.64 -30.90
C GLY A 185 -3.02 8.98 -30.55
N ALA A 186 -3.28 7.80 -31.10
CA ALA A 186 -4.47 7.03 -30.81
C ALA A 186 -4.13 5.58 -30.52
N TRP A 187 -4.64 5.08 -29.39
CA TRP A 187 -4.71 3.65 -29.12
C TRP A 187 -5.79 3.04 -30.02
N ARG A 188 -5.40 2.15 -30.92
CA ARG A 188 -6.33 1.46 -31.82
C ARG A 188 -6.28 -0.02 -31.52
N PHE A 189 -7.43 -0.60 -31.20
CA PHE A 189 -7.57 -2.04 -31.18
C PHE A 189 -7.48 -2.54 -32.62
N VAL A 190 -6.50 -3.40 -32.89
CA VAL A 190 -6.38 -4.12 -34.15
C VAL A 190 -7.12 -5.44 -33.96
N ALA A 191 -7.90 -5.87 -34.96
CA ALA A 191 -8.55 -7.17 -34.91
C ALA A 191 -7.50 -8.26 -34.64
N ASP A 192 -7.82 -9.17 -33.72
CA ASP A 192 -6.99 -10.31 -33.33
C ASP A 192 -5.64 -9.97 -32.63
N ASP A 193 -5.40 -8.71 -32.25
CA ASP A 193 -4.35 -8.36 -31.27
C ASP A 193 -4.99 -7.89 -29.96
N PRO A 194 -4.78 -8.59 -28.83
CA PRO A 194 -5.31 -8.17 -27.54
C PRO A 194 -4.67 -6.88 -27.02
N ARG A 195 -3.62 -6.39 -27.68
CA ARG A 195 -2.98 -5.11 -27.37
C ARG A 195 -3.54 -4.07 -28.34
N ALA A 196 -3.90 -2.90 -27.82
CA ALA A 196 -4.03 -1.73 -28.65
C ALA A 196 -2.62 -1.15 -28.85
N PRO A 197 -1.96 -1.23 -30.01
CA PRO A 197 -0.77 -0.44 -30.26
C PRO A 197 -1.13 1.04 -30.36
N MET A 198 -0.22 1.89 -29.88
CA MET A 198 -0.33 3.33 -30.04
C MET A 198 0.12 3.70 -31.46
N THR A 199 -0.72 4.43 -32.19
CA THR A 199 -0.39 4.98 -33.51
C THR A 199 -0.06 6.46 -33.37
N GLY A 200 1.07 6.92 -33.93
CA GLY A 200 1.55 8.32 -33.82
C GLY A 200 2.61 8.54 -32.73
N SER A 201 3.17 9.75 -32.65
CA SER A 201 4.07 10.17 -31.57
C SER A 201 3.26 10.77 -30.42
N THR A 202 3.67 10.57 -29.16
CA THR A 202 3.00 11.21 -28.02
C THR A 202 4.01 11.92 -27.12
N GLN A 203 3.76 13.20 -26.80
CA GLN A 203 4.56 13.93 -25.80
C GLN A 203 4.19 13.54 -24.36
N LEU A 204 3.08 12.82 -24.18
CA LEU A 204 2.48 12.56 -22.87
C LEU A 204 3.22 11.51 -22.04
N VAL A 205 3.98 10.62 -22.69
CA VAL A 205 4.69 9.52 -22.02
C VAL A 205 5.94 10.03 -21.27
N ASP A 206 6.53 11.12 -21.74
CA ASP A 206 7.77 11.66 -21.18
C ASP A 206 7.54 12.44 -19.87
N GLU A 207 6.40 13.14 -19.73
CA GLU A 207 6.10 13.96 -18.54
C GLU A 207 5.59 13.18 -17.33
N LEU A 208 4.94 12.02 -17.53
CA LEU A 208 4.39 11.24 -16.42
C LEU A 208 5.45 10.39 -15.69
N CYS A 209 6.53 10.01 -16.40
CA CYS A 209 7.59 9.14 -15.87
C CYS A 209 8.70 9.90 -15.12
N VAL A 210 8.73 11.24 -15.19
CA VAL A 210 9.77 12.06 -14.54
C VAL A 210 9.11 13.14 -13.68
N ARG A 211 8.55 12.75 -12.53
CA ARG A 211 8.14 13.74 -11.52
C ARG A 211 9.28 14.00 -10.50
N PRO A 212 9.62 15.27 -10.21
CA PRO A 212 10.51 15.60 -9.11
C PRO A 212 9.74 15.37 -7.79
N GLY A 213 10.22 14.43 -6.98
CA GLY A 213 9.61 14.01 -5.70
C GLY A 213 9.61 12.50 -5.51
N SER A 214 9.48 11.77 -6.62
CA SER A 214 10.08 10.44 -6.77
C SER A 214 11.57 10.66 -7.03
N ARG A 215 12.46 10.22 -6.14
CA ARG A 215 13.87 10.06 -6.54
C ARG A 215 13.86 9.13 -7.75
N PRO A 216 14.33 9.54 -8.93
CA PRO A 216 14.68 8.58 -9.95
C PRO A 216 15.78 7.73 -9.34
N GLY A 217 15.58 6.42 -9.29
CA GLY A 217 16.72 5.52 -9.25
C GLY A 217 17.65 5.98 -10.37
N SER A 218 18.87 6.32 -9.98
CA SER A 218 19.94 6.79 -10.86
C SER A 218 19.83 6.19 -12.25
N SER A 219 19.70 7.06 -13.25
CA SER A 219 19.77 6.71 -14.66
C SER A 219 20.92 5.73 -14.89
N LEU A 220 20.57 4.55 -15.41
CA LEU A 220 21.51 3.56 -15.91
C LEU A 220 22.33 4.19 -17.04
N SER A 221 23.47 4.75 -16.69
CA SER A 221 24.53 5.11 -17.61
C SER A 221 25.84 4.90 -16.86
N SER A 222 26.45 3.75 -17.14
CA SER A 222 27.79 3.32 -16.71
C SER A 222 28.07 3.39 -15.19
N VAL A 223 27.59 2.41 -14.44
CA VAL A 223 28.23 2.02 -13.17
C VAL A 223 28.52 0.52 -13.25
N SER A 224 29.81 0.20 -13.21
CA SER A 224 30.31 -1.17 -13.14
C SER A 224 29.64 -1.90 -11.97
N ASN A 225 29.13 -3.09 -12.24
CA ASN A 225 28.39 -3.90 -11.28
C ASN A 225 29.33 -4.32 -10.14
N HIS A 226 29.32 -3.57 -9.04
CA HIS A 226 29.94 -3.96 -7.77
C HIS A 226 28.86 -4.00 -6.69
N GLN A 227 28.18 -5.14 -6.62
CA GLN A 227 27.55 -5.56 -5.37
C GLN A 227 28.66 -5.77 -4.32
N PRO A 228 28.51 -5.29 -3.08
CA PRO A 228 29.30 -5.85 -1.98
C PRO A 228 28.91 -7.32 -1.85
N ARG A 229 29.83 -8.21 -2.24
CA ARG A 229 29.69 -9.64 -1.99
C ARG A 229 29.62 -9.84 -0.49
N MET A 230 28.53 -10.45 -0.02
CA MET A 230 28.50 -11.08 1.30
C MET A 230 29.69 -12.06 1.37
N PRO A 231 30.49 -12.06 2.45
CA PRO A 231 31.50 -13.09 2.62
C PRO A 231 30.79 -14.45 2.73
N PRO A 232 31.32 -15.51 2.10
CA PRO A 232 30.75 -16.84 2.24
C PRO A 232 30.80 -17.28 3.72
N PRO A 233 29.85 -18.11 4.18
CA PRO A 233 29.92 -18.68 5.52
C PRO A 233 31.27 -19.40 5.67
N SER A 234 32.00 -19.07 6.74
CA SER A 234 33.23 -19.77 7.08
C SER A 234 32.90 -21.25 7.25
N SER A 235 33.46 -22.09 6.38
CA SER A 235 33.41 -23.53 6.53
C SER A 235 34.00 -23.89 7.90
N MET A 236 33.18 -24.39 8.80
CA MET A 236 33.65 -25.14 9.96
C MET A 236 34.56 -26.26 9.44
N ARG A 237 35.86 -26.14 9.74
CA ARG A 237 36.77 -27.28 9.61
C ARG A 237 36.36 -28.34 10.63
N PRO A 238 36.33 -29.63 10.27
CA PRO A 238 36.17 -30.68 11.26
C PRO A 238 37.36 -30.64 12.23
N ALA A 239 37.05 -30.81 13.52
CA ALA A 239 38.04 -30.87 14.59
C ALA A 239 39.00 -32.05 14.36
N ASP A 240 40.29 -31.77 14.49
CA ASP A 240 41.38 -32.77 14.48
C ASP A 240 41.41 -33.47 15.85
N PRO A 241 41.21 -34.80 15.94
CA PRO A 241 41.25 -35.51 17.21
C PRO A 241 42.69 -35.98 17.47
N SER A 242 43.58 -35.07 17.88
CA SER A 242 44.94 -35.44 18.31
C SER A 242 45.61 -34.34 19.13
N SER A 243 45.33 -34.29 20.43
CA SER A 243 46.32 -33.91 21.45
C SER A 243 45.77 -34.13 22.85
N THR A 244 46.00 -35.34 23.36
CA THR A 244 46.17 -35.63 24.77
C THR A 244 47.49 -35.01 25.23
N VAL A 245 47.48 -34.23 26.31
CA VAL A 245 48.31 -34.30 27.54
C VAL A 245 47.85 -33.17 28.46
#